data_AF-A0A9X2FWS8-F1
#
_entry.id   AF-A0A9X2FWS8-F1
#
_cell.length_a   1.000
_cell.length_b   1.000
_cell.length_c   1.000
_cell.angle_alpha   90.00
_cell.angle_beta   90.00
_cell.angle_gamma   90.00
#
_symmetry.space_group_name_H-M   'P 1'
#
loop_
_entity.id
_entity.type
_entity.pdbx_description
1 polymer ?
#
loop_
_entity_poly.entity_id
_entity_poly.type
_entity_poly.pdbx_seq_one_letter_code
_entity_poly.pdbx_strand_id
1 'polypeptide(L)' 'MHDIRDHEVRGEVRGAECRTTRAVMHDYLGRLLPARRERRFEAHMDACPACIRAFIDVRQASWVRRATAAAGSFPV' A
#
# COMPACT_ATOMS: atom_id res chain seq x y z
N MET A 1 -34.61 0.39 -13.36
CA MET A 1 -34.18 1.57 -12.57
C MET A 1 -33.63 1.09 -11.22
N HIS A 2 -32.48 0.43 -11.25
CA HIS A 2 -31.61 0.01 -10.14
C HIS A 2 -30.24 -0.12 -10.82
N ASP A 3 -29.23 0.69 -10.48
CA ASP A 3 -27.78 0.34 -10.63
C ASP A 3 -26.80 1.49 -10.35
N ILE A 4 -27.21 2.76 -10.29
CA ILE A 4 -26.24 3.86 -10.06
C ILE A 4 -25.74 3.88 -8.60
N ARG A 5 -26.63 3.62 -7.63
CA ARG A 5 -26.29 3.61 -6.19
C ARG A 5 -25.37 2.44 -5.82
N ASP A 6 -25.49 1.29 -6.46
CA ASP A 6 -24.61 0.14 -6.24
C ASP A 6 -23.19 0.37 -6.77
N HIS A 7 -23.04 1.06 -7.90
CA HIS A 7 -21.72 1.45 -8.41
C HIS A 7 -21.03 2.49 -7.53
N GLU A 8 -21.76 3.44 -6.96
CA GLU A 8 -21.23 4.46 -6.04
C GLU A 8 -20.79 3.84 -4.71
N VAL A 9 -21.63 2.99 -4.09
CA VAL A 9 -21.29 2.26 -2.87
C VAL A 9 -20.12 1.30 -3.12
N ARG A 10 -20.08 0.60 -4.27
CA ARG A 10 -18.96 -0.28 -4.62
C ARG A 10 -17.68 0.51 -4.89
N GLY A 11 -17.78 1.74 -5.41
CA GLY A 11 -16.68 2.69 -5.56
C GLY A 11 -16.17 3.24 -4.23
N GLU A 12 -17.06 3.54 -3.29
CA GLU A 12 -16.73 4.06 -1.96
C GLU A 12 -16.15 2.98 -1.03
N VAL A 13 -16.70 1.77 -1.06
CA VAL A 13 -16.15 0.59 -0.38
C VAL A 13 -14.75 0.29 -0.93
N ARG A 14 -14.57 0.27 -2.27
CA ARG A 14 -13.23 0.15 -2.88
C ARG A 14 -12.30 1.29 -2.47
N GLY A 15 -12.80 2.52 -2.38
CA GLY A 15 -12.05 3.68 -1.92
C GLY A 15 -11.57 3.55 -0.48
N ALA A 16 -12.44 3.09 0.43
CA ALA A 16 -12.10 2.83 1.83
C ALA A 16 -11.08 1.69 1.98
N GLU A 17 -11.23 0.61 1.19
CA GLU A 17 -10.25 -0.48 1.16
C GLU A 17 -8.90 -0.04 0.59
N CYS A 18 -8.88 0.80 -0.45
CA CYS A 18 -7.66 1.38 -0.98
C CYS A 18 -6.96 2.27 0.04
N ARG A 19 -7.70 3.11 0.77
CA ARG A 19 -7.15 3.95 1.85
C ARG A 19 -6.54 3.11 2.97
N THR A 20 -7.25 2.06 3.39
CA THR A 20 -6.79 1.15 4.44
C THR A 20 -5.53 0.39 4.01
N THR A 21 -5.52 -0.12 2.77
CA THR A 21 -4.36 -0.80 2.16
C THR A 21 -3.16 0.14 2.08
N ARG A 22 -3.37 1.39 1.65
CA ARG A 22 -2.29 2.41 1.59
C ARG A 22 -1.71 2.75 2.96
N ALA A 23 -2.55 2.86 3.98
CA ALA A 23 -2.09 3.18 5.34
C ALA A 23 -1.12 2.13 5.89
N VAL A 24 -1.32 0.85 5.55
CA VAL A 24 -0.51 -0.26 6.07
C VAL A 24 0.73 -0.59 5.22
N MET A 25 0.95 0.07 4.08
CA MET A 25 2.07 -0.21 3.16
C MET A 25 3.45 -0.07 3.83
N HIS A 26 3.61 0.94 4.68
CA HIS A 26 4.87 1.19 5.38
C HIS A 26 5.14 0.10 6.42
N ASP A 27 4.12 -0.27 7.19
CA ASP A 27 4.21 -1.33 8.19
C ASP A 27 4.50 -2.69 7.52
N TYR A 28 3.95 -2.94 6.31
CA TYR A 28 4.22 -4.14 5.53
C TYR A 28 5.69 -4.22 5.11
N LEU A 29 6.27 -3.10 4.63
CA LEU A 29 7.71 -3.03 4.32
C LEU A 29 8.60 -3.22 5.55
N GLY A 30 8.10 -2.87 6.73
CA GLY A 30 8.77 -3.08 8.02
C GLY A 30 8.57 -4.48 8.63
N ARG A 31 7.78 -5.35 7.98
CA ARG A 31 7.32 -6.64 8.55
C ARG A 31 6.62 -6.49 9.91
N LEU A 32 5.90 -5.38 10.10
CA LEU A 32 5.17 -5.04 11.32
C LEU A 32 3.68 -5.44 11.26
N LEU A 33 3.23 -6.04 10.14
CA LEU A 33 1.85 -6.50 10.01
C LEU A 33 1.63 -7.87 10.68
N PRO A 34 0.54 -8.03 11.42
CA PRO A 34 0.04 -9.36 11.78
C PRO A 34 -0.33 -10.16 10.52
N ALA A 35 -0.06 -11.46 10.51
CA ALA A 35 -0.28 -12.36 9.36
C ALA A 35 -1.69 -12.28 8.75
N ARG A 36 -2.74 -12.04 9.56
CA ARG A 36 -4.11 -11.85 9.03
C ARG A 36 -4.27 -10.58 8.21
N ARG A 37 -3.62 -9.48 8.62
CA ARG A 37 -3.68 -8.20 7.91
C ARG A 37 -2.81 -8.23 6.65
N GLU A 38 -1.68 -8.95 6.72
CA GLU A 38 -0.81 -9.20 5.58
C GLU A 38 -1.54 -9.89 4.43
N ARG A 39 -2.21 -11.02 4.69
CA ARG A 39 -2.99 -11.73 3.66
C ARG A 39 -4.09 -10.88 3.02
N ARG A 40 -4.73 -10.02 3.81
CA ARG A 40 -5.79 -9.11 3.30
C ARG A 40 -5.21 -7.99 2.44
N PHE A 41 -4.02 -7.50 2.80
CA PHE A 41 -3.27 -6.53 2.02
C PHE A 41 -2.82 -7.14 0.67
N GLU A 42 -2.25 -8.34 0.69
CA GLU A 42 -1.84 -9.08 -0.52
C GLU A 42 -3.02 -9.32 -1.46
N ALA A 43 -4.14 -9.86 -0.94
CA ALA A 43 -5.34 -10.12 -1.73
C ALA A 43 -5.90 -8.84 -2.38
N HIS A 44 -5.81 -7.69 -1.70
CA HIS A 44 -6.24 -6.41 -2.28
C HIS A 44 -5.25 -5.89 -3.33
N MET A 45 -3.94 -6.06 -3.12
CA MET A 45 -2.94 -5.70 -4.12
C MET A 45 -3.12 -6.50 -5.41
N ASP A 46 -3.41 -7.80 -5.33
CA ASP A 46 -3.67 -8.63 -6.50
C ASP A 46 -4.92 -8.18 -7.28
N ALA A 47 -5.92 -7.63 -6.59
CA ALA A 47 -7.17 -7.16 -7.19
C ALA A 47 -7.16 -5.69 -7.65
N CYS A 48 -6.17 -4.87 -7.23
CA CYS A 48 -6.18 -3.42 -7.41
C CYS A 48 -4.88 -2.85 -7.99
N PRO A 49 -4.85 -2.57 -9.32
CA PRO A 49 -3.67 -1.99 -9.98
C PRO A 49 -3.24 -0.62 -9.45
N ALA A 50 -4.18 0.18 -8.94
CA ALA A 50 -3.88 1.48 -8.35
C ALA A 50 -3.13 1.36 -7.02
N CYS A 51 -3.42 0.31 -6.24
CA CYS A 51 -2.69 0.00 -5.02
C CYS A 51 -1.31 -0.58 -5.31
N ILE A 52 -1.16 -1.39 -6.36
CA ILE A 52 0.15 -1.87 -6.83
C ILE A 52 1.06 -0.67 -7.19
N ARG A 53 0.56 0.28 -7.99
CA ARG A 53 1.34 1.48 -8.36
C ARG A 53 1.77 2.29 -7.14
N ALA A 54 0.84 2.59 -6.25
CA ALA A 54 1.15 3.30 -5.00
C ALA A 54 2.18 2.55 -4.14
N PHE A 55 2.13 1.22 -4.10
CA PHE A 55 3.11 0.41 -3.38
C PHE A 55 4.52 0.52 -3.99
N ILE A 56 4.63 0.50 -5.32
CA ILE A 56 5.91 0.69 -6.02
C ILE A 56 6.52 2.05 -5.63
N ASP A 57 5.74 3.13 -5.66
CA ASP A 57 6.19 4.48 -5.28
C ASP A 57 6.72 4.52 -3.83
N VAL A 58 5.96 3.94 -2.90
CA VAL A 58 6.33 3.87 -1.48
C VAL A 58 7.61 3.05 -1.27
N ARG A 59 7.74 1.92 -1.97
CA ARG A 59 8.94 1.07 -1.90
C ARG A 59 10.17 1.81 -2.43
N GLN A 60 10.06 2.47 -3.59
CA GLN A 60 11.15 3.28 -4.15
C GLN A 60 11.59 4.38 -3.18
N ALA A 61 10.64 5.14 -2.61
CA ALA A 61 10.94 6.17 -1.61
C ALA A 61 11.58 5.60 -0.33
N SER A 62 11.24 4.37 0.06
CA SER A 62 11.87 3.69 1.20
C SER A 62 13.31 3.23 0.92
N TRP A 63 13.63 2.92 -0.34
CA TRP A 63 14.96 2.52 -0.77
C TRP A 63 15.90 3.71 -0.86
N VAL A 64 15.45 4.81 -1.47
CA VAL A 64 16.22 6.07 -1.55
C VAL A 64 16.58 6.59 -0.16
N ARG A 65 15.64 6.56 0.79
CA ARG A 65 15.90 6.93 2.20
C ARG A 65 16.96 6.05 2.87
N ARG A 66 16.97 4.75 2.59
CA ARG A 66 17.98 3.82 3.13
C ARG A 66 19.34 4.00 2.48
N ALA A 67 19.39 4.22 1.17
CA ALA A 67 20.63 4.46 0.45
C ALA A 67 21.32 5.76 0.90
N THR A 68 20.55 6.83 1.11
CA THR A 68 21.06 8.10 1.64
C THR A 68 21.54 8.00 3.08
N ALA A 69 20.84 7.27 3.95
CA ALA A 69 21.31 6.98 5.30
C ALA A 69 22.62 6.15 5.31
N ALA A 70 22.73 5.15 4.45
CA ALA A 70 23.94 4.33 4.31
C ALA A 70 25.13 5.13 3.74
N ALA A 71 24.88 6.02 2.78
CA ALA A 71 25.90 6.88 2.18
C ALA A 71 26.47 7.91 3.19
N GLY A 72 25.67 8.36 4.16
CA GLY A 72 26.15 9.22 5.26
C GLY A 72 26.97 8.50 6.33
N SER A 73 27.13 7.17 6.22
CA SER A 73 27.83 6.33 7.21
C SER A 73 29.26 5.95 6.78
N PHE A 74 29.72 6.40 5.61
CA PHE A 74 31.09 6.20 5.16
C PHE A 74 31.99 7.33 5.69
N PRO A 75 32.94 7.07 6.61
CA PRO A 75 33.96 8.06 6.94
C PRO A 75 34.94 8.15 5.76
N VAL A 76 35.14 9.37 5.25
CA VAL A 76 36.23 9.73 4.33
C VAL A 76 37.55 9.87 5.09
#